data_AF-A0A6P6Y5B1-F1
#
_entry.id   AF-A0A6P6Y5B1-F1
#
_cell.length_a   1.000
_cell.length_b   1.000
_cell.length_c   1.000
_cell.angle_alpha   90.00
_cell.angle_beta   90.00
_cell.angle_gamma   90.00
#
_symmetry.space_group_name_H-M   'P 1'
#
loop_
_entity.id
_entity.type
_entity.pdbx_description
1 polymer ?
#
loop_
_entity_poly.entity_id
_entity_poly.type
_entity_poly.pdbx_seq_one_letter_code
_entity_poly.pdbx_strand_id
1 'polypeptide(L)'
;MNKNKSQLPTVVKNIQEFVQENVHHCRLCGKAICDVCSLNRSTLPKYGYEFPVRVCNDCFGTISDADRISLAKFYDSKHCITHMNIDETNNLMITSGFDRIIKLWDISSLFG
;
A
#
# COMPACT_ATOMS: atom_id res chain seq x y z
N MET A 1 -46.50 31.76 21.81
CA MET A 1 -47.43 31.24 20.78
C MET A 1 -46.66 31.01 19.49
N ASN A 2 -46.82 29.81 18.91
CA ASN A 2 -46.29 29.37 17.61
C ASN A 2 -46.57 30.35 16.47
N LYS A 3 -45.64 30.42 15.49
CA LYS A 3 -45.72 29.98 14.07
C LYS A 3 -44.34 30.24 13.43
N ASN A 4 -43.81 29.55 12.41
CA ASN A 4 -43.88 28.19 11.88
C ASN A 4 -42.71 28.07 10.87
N LYS A 5 -42.18 26.86 10.67
CA LYS A 5 -41.08 26.55 9.74
C LYS A 5 -41.55 26.67 8.28
N SER A 6 -40.78 27.30 7.40
CA SER A 6 -40.58 26.84 6.01
C SER A 6 -39.64 27.76 5.22
N GLN A 7 -38.57 27.12 4.73
CA GLN A 7 -38.02 27.29 3.37
C GLN A 7 -37.03 28.45 3.13
N LEU A 8 -35.75 28.09 2.93
CA LEU A 8 -34.76 28.66 1.99
C LEU A 8 -33.46 27.80 2.06
N PRO A 9 -32.59 27.79 1.02
CA PRO A 9 -32.28 26.60 0.22
C PRO A 9 -31.09 25.73 0.67
N THR A 10 -31.12 24.48 0.22
CA THR A 10 -30.21 23.33 0.45
C THR A 10 -28.76 23.49 -0.06
N VAL A 11 -28.12 24.66 0.03
CA VAL A 11 -26.75 24.84 -0.46
C VAL A 11 -25.91 25.63 0.53
N VAL A 12 -25.53 24.96 1.62
CA VAL A 12 -24.19 24.91 2.24
C VAL A 12 -24.35 24.16 3.56
N LYS A 13 -24.21 22.82 3.53
CA LYS A 13 -24.02 22.08 4.79
C LYS A 13 -22.61 22.36 5.27
N ASN A 14 -22.57 23.25 6.25
CA ASN A 14 -21.43 23.84 6.91
C ASN A 14 -20.35 22.83 7.30
N ILE A 15 -19.12 23.19 6.93
CA ILE A 15 -17.86 22.64 7.42
C ILE A 15 -17.68 23.16 8.86
N GLN A 16 -18.41 22.61 9.83
CA GLN A 16 -18.21 22.98 11.24
C GLN A 16 -18.08 21.73 12.10
N GLU A 17 -16.85 21.62 12.65
CA GLU A 17 -16.40 20.77 13.75
C GLU A 17 -16.06 19.31 13.41
N PHE A 18 -15.04 19.13 12.57
CA PHE A 18 -14.22 17.91 12.63
C PHE A 18 -13.36 18.01 13.89
N VAL A 19 -13.83 17.44 14.99
CA VAL A 19 -12.94 17.02 16.07
C VAL A 19 -11.95 16.04 15.41
N GLN A 20 -10.67 16.43 15.37
CA GLN A 20 -9.60 15.67 14.77
C GLN A 20 -9.27 14.45 15.63
N GLU A 21 -10.14 13.44 15.58
CA GLU A 21 -9.84 12.13 16.13
C GLU A 21 -9.86 11.13 14.97
N ASN A 22 -8.69 10.99 14.35
CA ASN A 22 -8.32 9.97 13.35
C ASN A 22 -9.00 10.08 11.97
N VAL A 23 -8.60 11.12 11.21
CA VAL A 23 -8.83 11.14 9.75
C VAL A 23 -7.93 10.11 9.07
N HIS A 24 -8.50 9.32 8.17
CA HIS A 24 -7.81 8.36 7.32
C HIS A 24 -7.96 8.72 5.84
N HIS A 25 -7.09 8.17 4.99
CA HIS A 25 -7.21 8.32 3.54
C HIS A 25 -7.53 6.97 2.89
N CYS A 26 -8.43 6.97 1.90
CA CYS A 26 -8.60 5.83 0.99
C CYS A 26 -7.39 5.75 0.05
N ARG A 27 -6.72 4.60 -0.02
CA ARG A 27 -5.56 4.43 -0.91
C ARG A 27 -5.93 4.28 -2.38
N LEU A 28 -7.21 4.06 -2.71
CA LEU A 28 -7.69 3.98 -4.09
C LEU A 28 -8.13 5.35 -4.64
N CYS A 29 -8.93 6.12 -3.89
CA CYS A 29 -9.50 7.39 -4.36
C CYS A 29 -8.94 8.65 -3.69
N GLY A 30 -8.08 8.51 -2.68
CA GLY A 30 -7.43 9.63 -1.98
C GLY A 30 -8.29 10.40 -0.98
N LYS A 31 -9.62 10.17 -0.92
CA LYS A 31 -10.53 10.90 -0.02
C LYS A 31 -10.19 10.70 1.45
N ALA A 32 -10.33 11.79 2.23
CA ALA A 32 -10.36 11.76 3.68
C ALA A 32 -11.64 11.10 4.20
N ILE A 33 -11.51 10.14 5.11
CA ILE A 33 -12.58 9.27 5.63
C ILE A 33 -12.33 8.96 7.10
N CYS A 34 -13.37 8.64 7.85
CA CYS A 34 -13.24 8.14 9.23
C CYS A 34 -13.05 6.61 9.26
N ASP A 35 -12.86 6.05 10.45
CA ASP A 35 -12.70 4.60 10.65
C ASP A 35 -13.90 3.79 10.14
N VAL A 36 -15.13 4.18 10.47
CA VAL A 36 -16.35 3.45 10.06
C VAL A 36 -16.60 3.47 8.54
N CYS A 37 -16.07 4.48 7.85
CA CYS A 37 -16.13 4.55 6.38
C CYS A 37 -15.08 3.68 5.69
N SER A 38 -14.22 2.97 6.44
CA SER A 38 -13.10 2.20 5.91
C SER A 38 -12.82 0.92 6.71
N LEU A 39 -13.87 0.10 6.84
CA LEU A 39 -13.83 -1.14 7.63
C LEU A 39 -12.99 -2.24 6.97
N ASN A 40 -12.70 -2.11 5.67
CA ASN A 40 -12.01 -3.13 4.89
C ASN A 40 -10.63 -2.69 4.43
N ARG A 41 -9.77 -3.67 4.15
CA ARG A 41 -8.48 -3.48 3.49
C ARG A 41 -8.40 -4.35 2.24
N SER A 42 -7.69 -3.86 1.23
CA SER A 42 -7.43 -4.62 0.00
C SER A 42 -6.00 -4.40 -0.46
N THR A 43 -5.41 -5.38 -1.13
CA THR A 43 -4.24 -5.14 -1.98
C THR A 43 -4.67 -4.27 -3.18
N LEU A 44 -3.74 -3.47 -3.67
CA LEU A 44 -3.89 -2.64 -4.86
C LEU A 44 -2.56 -2.67 -5.66
N PRO A 45 -2.18 -3.82 -6.24
CA PRO A 45 -0.87 -4.02 -6.90
C PRO A 45 -0.63 -3.05 -8.06
N LYS A 46 -1.67 -2.70 -8.84
CA LYS A 46 -1.59 -1.67 -9.89
C LYS A 46 -1.12 -0.30 -9.38
N TYR A 47 -1.30 -0.03 -8.08
CA TYR A 47 -0.89 1.19 -7.40
C TYR A 47 0.33 0.97 -6.48
N GLY A 48 0.99 -0.19 -6.57
CA GLY A 48 2.17 -0.54 -5.77
C GLY A 48 1.88 -1.02 -4.35
N TYR A 49 0.61 -1.22 -3.98
CA TYR A 49 0.26 -1.75 -2.66
C TYR A 49 0.09 -3.28 -2.73
N GLU A 50 1.21 -3.97 -2.59
CA GLU A 50 1.26 -5.43 -2.62
C GLU A 50 0.76 -6.09 -1.33
N PHE A 51 0.54 -5.30 -0.27
CA PHE A 51 -0.06 -5.73 0.99
C PHE A 51 -1.39 -5.01 1.25
N PRO A 52 -2.31 -5.59 2.03
CA PRO A 52 -3.62 -4.99 2.28
C PRO A 52 -3.54 -3.58 2.90
N VAL A 53 -4.05 -2.59 2.17
CA VAL A 53 -4.13 -1.18 2.60
C VAL A 53 -5.56 -0.72 2.80
N ARG A 54 -5.75 0.35 3.57
CA ARG A 54 -7.08 0.92 3.86
C ARG A 54 -7.74 1.47 2.60
N VAL A 55 -8.98 1.09 2.38
CA VAL A 55 -9.84 1.65 1.32
C VAL A 55 -11.19 2.01 1.93
N CYS A 56 -11.86 3.03 1.38
CA CYS A 56 -13.23 3.33 1.81
C CYS A 56 -14.19 2.21 1.37
N ASN A 57 -15.31 2.08 2.05
CA ASN A 57 -16.30 1.05 1.77
C ASN A 57 -16.79 1.10 0.31
N ASP A 58 -17.01 2.31 -0.23
CA ASP A 58 -17.41 2.51 -1.63
C ASP A 58 -16.37 1.94 -2.61
N CYS A 59 -15.09 2.24 -2.40
CA CYS A 59 -14.00 1.72 -3.22
C CYS A 59 -13.78 0.22 -3.03
N PHE A 60 -14.02 -0.31 -1.84
CA PHE A 60 -13.81 -1.74 -1.59
C PHE A 60 -14.71 -2.60 -2.49
N GLY A 61 -15.97 -2.19 -2.67
CA GLY A 61 -16.92 -2.90 -3.53
C GLY A 61 -16.60 -2.86 -5.03
N THR A 62 -15.72 -1.95 -5.48
CA THR A 62 -15.32 -1.84 -6.89
C THR A 62 -14.08 -2.67 -7.24
N ILE A 63 -13.36 -3.20 -6.25
CA ILE A 63 -12.12 -3.95 -6.47
C ILE A 63 -12.46 -5.41 -6.79
N SER A 64 -12.10 -5.85 -7.99
CA SER A 64 -12.24 -7.24 -8.42
C SER A 64 -11.08 -8.12 -7.96
N ASP A 65 -11.21 -9.44 -8.04
CA ASP A 65 -10.11 -10.36 -7.72
C ASP A 65 -8.93 -10.23 -8.68
N ALA A 66 -9.18 -9.90 -9.93
CA ALA A 66 -8.14 -9.60 -10.90
C ALA A 66 -7.30 -8.38 -10.48
N ASP A 67 -7.90 -7.40 -9.81
CA ASP A 67 -7.20 -6.23 -9.28
C ASP A 67 -6.35 -6.54 -8.04
N ARG A 68 -6.46 -7.74 -7.45
CA ARG A 68 -5.70 -8.16 -6.26
C ARG A 68 -4.49 -9.04 -6.59
N ILE A 69 -4.30 -9.41 -7.86
CA ILE A 69 -3.20 -10.24 -8.31
C ILE A 69 -1.87 -9.48 -8.14
N SER A 70 -0.98 -10.01 -7.32
CA SER A 70 0.36 -9.45 -7.06
C SER A 70 1.11 -9.25 -8.38
N LEU A 71 1.63 -8.04 -8.59
CA LEU A 71 2.51 -7.73 -9.72
C LEU A 71 3.98 -7.86 -9.34
N ALA A 72 4.28 -7.76 -8.03
CA ALA A 72 5.59 -8.07 -7.50
C ALA A 72 5.83 -9.59 -7.40
N LYS A 73 7.07 -9.98 -7.70
CA LYS A 73 7.63 -11.24 -7.21
C LYS A 73 8.33 -10.96 -5.90
N PHE A 74 7.79 -11.50 -4.81
CA PHE A 74 8.43 -11.42 -3.51
C PHE A 74 9.60 -12.38 -3.45
N TYR A 75 10.80 -11.83 -3.38
CA TYR A 75 11.94 -12.55 -2.85
C TYR A 75 11.99 -12.15 -1.38
N ASP A 76 11.99 -13.12 -0.46
CA ASP A 76 12.15 -12.88 0.98
C ASP A 76 13.60 -12.45 1.25
N SER A 77 14.02 -11.35 0.62
CA SER A 77 15.31 -10.69 0.76
C SER A 77 15.30 -9.97 2.09
N LYS A 78 15.23 -10.75 3.18
CA LYS A 78 15.58 -10.35 4.55
C LYS A 78 16.99 -9.75 4.62
N HIS A 79 17.79 -10.03 3.60
CA HIS A 79 19.14 -9.54 3.40
C HIS A 79 19.14 -8.29 2.51
N CYS A 80 19.02 -7.10 3.10
CA CYS A 80 19.16 -5.83 2.38
C CYS A 80 20.58 -5.71 1.81
N ILE A 81 20.74 -5.93 0.51
CA ILE A 81 22.05 -5.91 -0.16
C ILE A 81 22.54 -4.46 -0.28
N THR A 82 23.68 -4.15 0.34
CA THR A 82 24.37 -2.86 0.25
C THR A 82 25.52 -2.89 -0.75
N HIS A 83 26.19 -4.04 -0.84
CA HIS A 83 27.26 -4.29 -1.78
C HIS A 83 27.09 -5.66 -2.40
N MET A 84 27.43 -5.73 -3.68
CA MET A 84 27.48 -6.95 -4.47
C MET A 84 28.81 -6.95 -5.22
N ASN A 85 29.47 -8.11 -5.28
CA ASN A 85 30.63 -8.32 -6.12
C ASN A 85 30.52 -9.66 -6.83
N ILE A 86 30.93 -9.70 -8.10
CA ILE A 86 30.95 -10.91 -8.92
C ILE A 86 32.42 -11.24 -9.20
N ASP A 87 32.78 -12.49 -8.95
CA ASP A 87 34.03 -13.10 -9.37
C ASP A 87 33.73 -14.11 -10.48
N GLU A 88 33.82 -13.64 -11.72
CA GLU A 88 33.59 -14.46 -12.91
C GLU A 88 34.62 -15.58 -13.05
N THR A 89 35.84 -15.40 -12.54
CA THR A 89 36.91 -16.42 -12.68
C THR A 89 36.59 -17.65 -11.85
N ASN A 90 36.01 -17.45 -10.67
CA ASN A 90 35.64 -18.51 -9.75
C ASN A 90 34.15 -18.87 -9.78
N ASN A 91 33.37 -18.25 -10.68
CA ASN A 91 31.92 -18.43 -10.76
C ASN A 91 31.20 -18.19 -9.43
N LEU A 92 31.62 -17.15 -8.70
CA LEU A 92 31.05 -16.80 -7.40
C LEU A 92 30.48 -15.39 -7.42
N MET A 93 29.37 -15.20 -6.70
CA MET A 93 28.85 -13.87 -6.39
C MET A 93 28.72 -13.72 -4.89
N ILE A 94 29.13 -12.57 -4.38
CA ILE A 94 29.03 -12.20 -2.98
C ILE A 94 28.03 -11.07 -2.84
N THR A 95 27.11 -11.20 -1.89
CA THR A 95 26.23 -10.11 -1.45
C THR A 95 26.40 -9.88 0.03
N SER A 96 26.61 -8.63 0.44
CA SER A 96 26.63 -8.21 1.84
C SER A 96 25.51 -7.22 2.13
N GLY A 97 25.05 -7.20 3.38
CA GLY A 97 23.95 -6.35 3.81
C GLY A 97 24.13 -5.79 5.22
N PHE A 98 23.14 -5.03 5.68
CA PHE A 98 23.16 -4.40 7.01
C PHE A 98 22.94 -5.38 8.18
N ASP A 99 22.47 -6.59 7.89
CA ASP A 99 22.17 -7.65 8.87
C ASP A 99 23.40 -8.48 9.28
N ARG A 100 24.62 -8.02 8.91
CA ARG A 100 25.92 -8.69 9.15
C ARG A 100 26.06 -10.06 8.50
N ILE A 101 25.14 -10.45 7.63
CA ILE A 101 25.24 -11.67 6.84
C ILE A 101 26.03 -11.35 5.57
N ILE A 102 26.84 -12.31 5.12
CA ILE A 102 27.40 -12.30 3.77
C ILE A 102 26.93 -13.58 3.11
N LYS A 103 26.28 -13.45 1.96
CA LYS A 103 25.87 -14.61 1.17
C LYS A 103 26.86 -14.80 0.02
N LEU A 104 27.31 -16.03 -0.15
CA LEU A 104 28.03 -16.50 -1.32
C LEU A 104 27.08 -17.33 -2.16
N TRP A 105 27.08 -17.05 -3.46
CA TRP A 105 26.24 -17.70 -4.46
C TRP A 105 27.15 -18.35 -5.49
N ASP A 106 26.92 -19.63 -5.76
CA ASP A 106 27.45 -20.29 -6.95
C ASP A 106 26.65 -19.79 -8.16
N ILE A 107 27.36 -19.17 -9.11
CA ILE A 107 26.78 -18.62 -10.33
C ILE A 107 27.34 -19.29 -11.59
N SER A 108 27.90 -20.49 -11.47
CA SER A 108 28.40 -21.28 -12.60
C SER A 108 27.35 -21.45 -13.71
N SER A 109 26.08 -21.61 -13.34
CA SER A 109 24.97 -21.71 -14.31
C SER A 109 24.74 -20.46 -15.18
N LEU A 110 25.32 -19.31 -14.84
CA LEU A 110 25.21 -18.07 -15.63
C LEU A 110 26.27 -17.99 -16.74
N PHE A 111 27.37 -18.72 -16.59
CA PHE A 111 28.50 -18.72 -17.51
C PHE A 111 28.67 -20.16 -18.01
N GLY A 112 27.94 -20.48 -19.08
CA GLY A 112 27.95 -21.81 -19.72
C GLY A 112 29.28 -22.16 -20.37
#